data_AF-A0A2V6PHN2-F1
#
_entry.id   AF-A0A2V6PHN2-F1
#
_cell.length_a   1.000
_cell.length_b   1.000
_cell.length_c   1.000
_cell.angle_alpha   90.00
_cell.angle_beta   90.00
_cell.angle_gamma   90.00
#
_symmetry.space_group_name_H-M   'P 1'
#
loop_
_entity.id
_entity.type
_entity.pdbx_description
1 polymer ?
#
loop_
_entity_poly.entity_id
_entity_poly.type
_entity_poly.pdbx_seq_one_letter_code
_entity_poly.pdbx_strand_id
1 'polypeptide(L)'
;MLPILDPKTHTVTYFKAPVRDPETPEALGPGHAAMAQPMAPSAYWGDEKLWDTKANNHNSMFDKKGRVWMAATVRAPKNPDFCKKGSDHPSAKLFPLEQSMRHLSVLDPKTQKYAFVDT
;
A
#
# COMPACT_ATOMS: atom_id res chain seq x y z
N MET A 1 7.59 4.79 -3.95
CA MET A 1 7.31 5.83 -4.97
C MET A 1 6.51 5.20 -6.09
N LEU A 2 5.66 5.95 -6.77
CA LEU A 2 4.88 5.49 -7.92
C LEU A 2 5.36 6.21 -9.19
N PRO A 3 5.97 5.52 -10.16
CA PRO A 3 6.30 6.13 -11.45
C PRO A 3 5.02 6.33 -12.27
N ILE A 4 4.92 7.47 -12.95
CA ILE A 4 3.82 7.83 -13.83
C ILE A 4 4.42 8.22 -15.18
N LEU A 5 4.20 7.37 -16.19
CA LEU A 5 4.61 7.64 -17.57
C LEU A 5 3.53 8.46 -18.28
N ASP A 6 3.92 9.60 -18.86
CA ASP A 6 3.14 10.26 -19.89
C ASP A 6 3.53 9.71 -21.27
N PRO A 7 2.66 8.92 -21.92
CA PRO A 7 2.99 8.31 -23.21
C PRO A 7 3.04 9.31 -24.36
N LYS A 8 2.50 10.54 -24.22
CA LYS A 8 2.57 11.55 -25.28
C LYS A 8 3.95 12.20 -25.33
N THR A 9 4.54 12.43 -24.16
CA THR A 9 5.82 13.15 -24.02
C THR A 9 7.00 12.22 -23.71
N HIS A 10 6.74 10.93 -23.48
CA HIS A 10 7.74 9.95 -23.04
C HIS A 10 8.46 10.36 -21.74
N THR A 11 7.79 11.16 -20.89
CA THR A 11 8.35 11.67 -19.64
C THR A 11 7.79 10.90 -18.46
N VAL A 12 8.67 10.58 -17.50
CA VAL A 12 8.27 9.94 -16.24
C VAL A 12 8.27 10.97 -15.11
N THR A 13 7.18 11.02 -14.38
CA THR A 13 7.08 11.74 -13.09
C THR A 13 6.94 10.75 -11.95
N TYR A 14 7.25 11.18 -10.73
CA TYR A 14 7.20 10.32 -9.56
C TYR A 14 6.24 10.89 -8.53
N PHE A 15 5.27 10.08 -8.13
CA PHE A 15 4.39 10.37 -7.02
C PHE A 15 4.91 9.67 -5.75
N LYS A 16 5.26 10.44 -4.72
CA LYS A 16 5.63 9.90 -3.41
C LYS A 16 4.37 9.58 -2.63
N ALA A 17 3.91 8.33 -2.73
CA ALA A 17 2.77 7.84 -1.97
C ALA A 17 2.98 8.07 -0.46
N PRO A 18 2.02 8.71 0.23
CA PRO A 18 2.11 8.92 1.66
C PRO A 18 1.94 7.60 2.42
N VAL A 19 2.38 7.60 3.67
CA VAL A 19 2.04 6.58 4.67
C VAL A 19 1.06 7.26 5.64
N ARG A 20 -0.06 6.60 5.96
CA ARG A 20 -1.08 7.21 6.82
C ARG A 20 -0.63 7.24 8.28
N ASP A 21 -0.20 6.09 8.78
CA ASP A 21 0.07 5.88 10.20
C ASP A 21 1.60 5.71 10.42
N PRO A 22 2.24 6.41 11.37
CA PRO A 22 3.69 6.32 11.60
C PRO A 22 4.20 4.89 11.87
N GLU A 23 3.37 4.11 12.55
CA GLU A 23 3.59 2.71 12.92
C GLU A 23 3.18 1.69 11.84
N THR A 24 2.84 2.17 10.63
CA THR A 24 2.73 1.27 9.46
C THR A 24 4.06 0.52 9.30
N PRO A 25 4.04 -0.82 9.30
CA PRO A 25 5.25 -1.60 9.11
C PRO A 25 5.79 -1.39 7.70
N GLU A 26 7.07 -1.71 7.52
CA GLU A 26 7.60 -1.86 6.17
C GLU A 26 6.83 -2.94 5.42
N ALA A 27 6.78 -2.80 4.10
CA ALA A 27 6.14 -3.75 3.20
C ALA A 27 6.99 -5.03 3.08
N LEU A 28 7.03 -5.81 4.15
CA LEU A 28 7.69 -7.11 4.25
C LEU A 28 6.75 -8.24 3.81
N GLY A 29 7.29 -9.32 3.24
CA GLY A 29 6.56 -10.58 3.02
C GLY A 29 6.45 -11.05 1.56
N PRO A 30 5.70 -12.13 1.29
CA PRO A 30 5.59 -12.73 -0.04
C PRO A 30 5.07 -11.72 -1.08
N GLY A 31 5.88 -11.49 -2.11
CA GLY A 31 5.62 -10.46 -3.14
C GLY A 31 6.32 -9.12 -2.89
N HIS A 32 7.14 -9.00 -1.84
CA HIS A 32 7.98 -7.84 -1.57
C HIS A 32 9.45 -8.25 -1.39
N ALA A 33 10.36 -7.40 -1.86
CA ALA A 33 11.81 -7.62 -1.75
C ALA A 33 12.37 -7.31 -0.35
N ALA A 34 11.57 -6.70 0.53
CA ALA A 34 12.02 -6.26 1.84
C ALA A 34 11.98 -7.42 2.86
N MET A 35 13.05 -7.52 3.65
CA MET A 35 13.18 -8.44 4.79
C MET A 35 13.51 -7.64 6.05
N ALA A 36 13.14 -8.18 7.22
CA ALA A 36 13.42 -7.51 8.49
C ALA A 36 14.92 -7.27 8.69
N GLN A 37 15.76 -8.21 8.25
CA GLN A 37 17.21 -8.14 8.24
C GLN A 37 17.77 -8.79 6.96
N PRO A 38 18.93 -8.33 6.44
CA PRO A 38 19.65 -9.02 5.37
C PRO A 38 19.96 -10.47 5.77
N MET A 39 19.82 -11.42 4.84
CA MET A 39 20.18 -12.83 5.10
C MET A 39 21.68 -13.09 5.05
N ALA A 40 22.43 -12.23 4.37
CA ALA A 40 23.88 -12.26 4.29
C ALA A 40 24.39 -10.85 3.92
N PRO A 41 25.67 -10.53 4.23
CA PRO A 41 26.24 -9.24 3.88
C PRO A 41 26.30 -9.02 2.36
N SER A 42 25.93 -7.84 1.91
CA SER A 42 26.20 -7.35 0.56
C SER A 42 27.69 -7.07 0.37
N ALA A 43 28.22 -7.36 -0.82
CA ALA A 43 29.60 -7.03 -1.21
C ALA A 43 29.90 -5.52 -1.21
N TYR A 44 28.87 -4.68 -1.31
CA TYR A 44 29.01 -3.22 -1.38
C TYR A 44 28.47 -2.50 -0.13
N TRP A 45 27.44 -3.07 0.49
CA TRP A 45 26.68 -2.43 1.58
C TRP A 45 26.78 -3.19 2.92
N GLY A 46 27.52 -4.30 2.98
CA GLY A 46 27.62 -5.12 4.18
C GLY A 46 26.23 -5.54 4.69
N ASP A 47 25.98 -5.35 5.98
CA ASP A 47 24.71 -5.67 6.63
C ASP A 47 23.67 -4.53 6.55
N GLU A 48 23.87 -3.54 5.68
CA GLU A 48 22.90 -2.45 5.51
C GLU A 48 21.57 -2.95 4.91
N LYS A 49 20.48 -2.58 5.56
CA LYS A 49 19.14 -2.82 5.06
C LYS A 49 18.71 -1.71 4.10
N LEU A 50 18.66 -2.05 2.81
CA LEU A 50 18.37 -1.08 1.75
C LEU A 50 16.88 -0.84 1.49
N TRP A 51 16.03 -1.84 1.75
CA TRP A 51 14.58 -1.73 1.52
C TRP A 51 13.85 -1.42 2.83
N ASP A 52 13.40 -0.18 2.97
CA ASP A 52 12.66 0.36 4.12
C ASP A 52 11.24 0.85 3.75
N THR A 53 10.80 0.50 2.54
CA THR A 53 9.57 1.04 1.97
C THR A 53 8.34 0.54 2.73
N LYS A 54 7.54 1.48 3.26
CA LYS A 54 6.23 1.20 3.89
C LYS A 54 5.06 1.26 2.91
N ALA A 55 5.15 2.16 1.93
CA ALA A 55 4.12 2.34 0.92
C ALA A 55 4.17 1.20 -0.10
N ASN A 56 3.05 0.52 -0.28
CA ASN A 56 2.97 -0.72 -1.03
C ASN A 56 1.79 -0.63 -1.99
N ASN A 57 2.04 -0.51 -3.29
CA ASN A 57 0.98 -0.50 -4.29
C ASN A 57 0.94 -1.84 -5.03
N HIS A 58 -0.26 -2.37 -5.20
CA HIS A 58 -0.55 -3.54 -6.00
C HIS A 58 -1.85 -3.32 -6.77
N ASN A 59 -2.07 -4.07 -7.85
CA ASN A 59 -3.31 -4.11 -8.64
C ASN A 59 -3.95 -2.72 -8.85
N SER A 60 -3.44 -1.96 -9.81
CA SER A 60 -3.99 -0.64 -10.14
C SER A 60 -5.13 -0.74 -11.16
N MET A 61 -6.26 -0.10 -10.89
CA MET A 61 -7.42 -0.04 -11.79
C MET A 61 -7.96 1.38 -11.92
N PHE A 62 -8.47 1.74 -13.09
CA PHE A 62 -9.17 3.01 -13.30
C PHE A 62 -10.66 2.87 -13.02
N ASP A 63 -11.25 3.90 -12.40
CA ASP A 63 -12.70 4.05 -12.36
C ASP A 63 -13.24 4.97 -13.47
N LYS A 64 -14.57 5.09 -13.56
CA LYS A 64 -15.26 5.93 -14.55
C LYS A 64 -14.94 7.42 -14.47
N LYS A 65 -14.30 7.89 -13.38
CA LYS A 65 -13.87 9.28 -13.18
C LYS A 65 -12.40 9.49 -13.54
N GLY A 66 -11.69 8.43 -13.95
CA GLY A 66 -10.26 8.45 -14.24
C GLY A 66 -9.39 8.43 -12.98
N ARG A 67 -9.93 8.06 -11.81
CA ARG A 67 -9.14 7.87 -10.59
C ARG A 67 -8.50 6.48 -10.59
N VAL A 68 -7.30 6.38 -10.04
CA VAL A 68 -6.55 5.12 -9.93
C VAL A 68 -6.80 4.53 -8.55
N TRP A 69 -7.40 3.36 -8.52
CA TRP A 69 -7.59 2.54 -7.33
C TRP A 69 -6.45 1.54 -7.22
N MET A 70 -5.88 1.39 -6.04
CA MET A 70 -4.78 0.46 -5.78
C MET A 70 -5.11 -0.36 -4.53
N ALA A 71 -4.75 -1.64 -4.57
CA ALA A 71 -4.62 -2.43 -3.36
C ALA A 71 -3.32 -1.98 -2.66
N ALA A 72 -3.45 -1.31 -1.52
CA ALA A 72 -2.32 -0.70 -0.83
C ALA A 72 -2.38 -0.87 0.70
N THR A 73 -1.23 -0.85 1.35
CA THR A 73 -1.17 -0.83 2.81
C THR A 73 -1.61 0.56 3.30
N VAL A 74 -2.66 0.59 4.11
CA VAL A 74 -3.17 1.82 4.74
C VAL A 74 -2.65 1.97 6.16
N ARG A 75 -2.46 0.85 6.87
CA ARG A 75 -2.17 0.78 8.30
C ARG A 75 -1.47 -0.53 8.68
N ALA A 76 -1.14 -0.67 9.97
CA ALA A 76 -0.75 -1.94 10.57
C ALA A 76 -1.84 -3.03 10.38
N PRO A 77 -1.50 -4.32 10.51
CA PRO A 77 -2.37 -5.41 10.04
C PRO A 77 -3.73 -5.48 10.72
N LYS A 78 -3.86 -5.01 11.97
CA LYS A 78 -5.12 -5.08 12.73
C LYS A 78 -6.21 -4.25 12.06
N ASN A 79 -7.35 -4.89 11.79
CA ASN A 79 -8.49 -4.19 11.22
C ASN A 79 -9.28 -3.38 12.28
N PRO A 80 -10.04 -2.36 11.85
CA PRO A 80 -11.04 -1.68 12.66
C PRO A 80 -12.10 -2.65 13.15
N ASP A 81 -12.81 -2.25 14.20
CA ASP A 81 -13.82 -3.10 14.83
C ASP A 81 -15.01 -3.37 13.90
N PHE A 82 -15.31 -2.47 12.95
CA PHE A 82 -16.40 -2.70 11.99
C PHE A 82 -16.13 -3.87 11.04
N CYS A 83 -14.87 -4.31 10.87
CA CYS A 83 -14.49 -5.45 10.04
C CYS A 83 -14.53 -6.78 10.81
N LYS A 84 -14.58 -6.74 12.15
CA LYS A 84 -14.40 -7.91 13.02
C LYS A 84 -15.72 -8.58 13.37
N LYS A 85 -15.61 -9.77 13.93
CA LYS A 85 -16.77 -10.51 14.43
C LYS A 85 -17.50 -9.70 15.52
N GLY A 86 -18.82 -9.66 15.42
CA GLY A 86 -19.68 -8.89 16.34
C GLY A 86 -20.06 -7.50 15.81
N SER A 87 -19.48 -7.05 14.70
CA SER A 87 -19.90 -5.85 13.99
C SER A 87 -21.24 -6.04 13.28
N ASP A 88 -21.99 -4.94 13.15
CA ASP A 88 -23.22 -4.90 12.36
C ASP A 88 -23.00 -4.82 10.83
N HIS A 89 -21.74 -4.64 10.40
CA HIS A 89 -21.40 -4.56 8.98
C HIS A 89 -21.76 -5.87 8.24
N PRO A 90 -22.52 -5.84 7.12
CA PRO A 90 -22.94 -7.06 6.42
C PRO A 90 -21.79 -7.99 6.05
N SER A 91 -20.68 -7.44 5.56
CA SER A 91 -19.48 -8.23 5.24
C SER A 91 -18.85 -8.88 6.48
N ALA A 92 -18.88 -8.23 7.65
CA ALA A 92 -18.30 -8.79 8.87
C ALA A 92 -19.17 -9.90 9.47
N LYS A 93 -20.48 -9.90 9.20
CA LYS A 93 -21.38 -11.01 9.58
C LYS A 93 -21.11 -12.27 8.76
N LEU A 94 -20.72 -12.12 7.49
CA LEU A 94 -20.44 -13.22 6.58
C LEU A 94 -18.98 -13.67 6.62
N PHE A 95 -18.06 -12.71 6.70
CA PHE A 95 -16.62 -12.92 6.61
C PHE A 95 -15.87 -11.89 7.48
N PRO A 96 -15.87 -12.08 8.81
CA PRO A 96 -15.15 -11.20 9.72
C PRO A 96 -13.63 -11.33 9.48
N LEU A 97 -12.94 -10.19 9.48
CA LEU A 97 -11.51 -10.11 9.24
C LEU A 97 -10.81 -9.41 10.40
N GLU A 98 -10.05 -10.18 11.18
CA GLU A 98 -9.25 -9.65 12.30
C GLU A 98 -8.07 -8.80 11.83
N GLN A 99 -7.48 -9.18 10.69
CA GLN A 99 -6.32 -8.51 10.12
C GLN A 99 -6.32 -8.51 8.59
N SER A 100 -5.66 -7.51 8.00
CA SER A 100 -5.37 -7.45 6.57
C SER A 100 -4.03 -6.76 6.31
N MET A 101 -3.27 -7.31 5.35
CA MET A 101 -2.08 -6.65 4.79
C MET A 101 -2.41 -5.82 3.54
N ARG A 102 -3.67 -5.87 3.06
CA ARG A 102 -4.14 -5.27 1.81
C ARG A 102 -5.42 -4.47 2.04
N HIS A 103 -5.37 -3.19 1.74
CA HIS A 103 -6.49 -2.27 1.83
C HIS A 103 -6.65 -1.54 0.50
N LEU A 104 -7.47 -0.49 0.46
CA LEU A 104 -7.67 0.30 -0.75
C LEU A 104 -7.14 1.72 -0.58
N SER A 105 -6.51 2.23 -1.63
CA SER A 105 -6.18 3.64 -1.76
C SER A 105 -6.57 4.14 -3.14
N VAL A 106 -6.89 5.43 -3.23
CA VAL A 106 -7.27 6.08 -4.48
C VAL A 106 -6.38 7.30 -4.73
N LEU A 107 -5.78 7.36 -5.93
CA LEU A 107 -5.09 8.52 -6.44
C LEU A 107 -5.99 9.19 -7.49
N ASP A 108 -6.25 10.49 -7.33
CA ASP A 108 -6.81 11.33 -8.39
C ASP A 108 -5.66 11.98 -9.18
N PRO A 109 -5.40 11.58 -10.45
CA PRO A 109 -4.29 12.14 -11.22
C PRO A 109 -4.47 13.63 -11.55
N LYS A 110 -5.70 14.16 -11.56
CA LYS A 110 -5.95 15.58 -11.87
C LYS A 110 -5.54 16.49 -10.72
N THR A 111 -5.76 16.03 -9.49
CA THR A 111 -5.46 16.83 -8.29
C THR A 111 -4.23 16.32 -7.51
N GLN A 112 -3.65 15.19 -7.94
CA GLN A 112 -2.59 14.48 -7.23
C GLN A 112 -2.95 14.16 -5.76
N LYS A 113 -4.25 14.00 -5.48
CA LYS A 113 -4.73 13.68 -4.14
C LYS A 113 -4.74 12.17 -3.97
N TYR A 114 -4.07 11.71 -2.92
CA TYR A 114 -4.05 10.32 -2.51
C TYR A 114 -4.87 10.16 -1.24
N ALA A 115 -5.91 9.34 -1.29
CA ALA A 115 -6.78 9.06 -0.16
C ALA A 115 -6.71 7.58 0.19
N PHE A 116 -6.66 7.31 1.50
CA PHE A 116 -6.76 5.97 2.05
C PHE A 116 -8.24 5.64 2.26
N VAL A 117 -8.64 4.45 1.81
CA VAL A 117 -9.99 3.94 2.04
C VAL A 117 -9.89 2.94 3.18
N ASP A 118 -10.51 3.29 4.30
CA ASP A 118 -10.57 2.39 5.44
C ASP A 118 -11.58 1.28 5.16
N THR A 119 -11.09 0.05 5.09
CA THR A 119 -11.83 -1.17 4.75
C THR A 119 -11.52 -2.27 5.74
#